data_AF-A0A8C4WUG8-F1
#
_entry.id   AF-A0A8C4WUG8-F1
#
_cell.length_a   1.000
_cell.length_b   1.000
_cell.length_c   1.000
_cell.angle_alpha   90.00
_cell.angle_beta   90.00
_cell.angle_gamma   90.00
#
_symmetry.space_group_name_H-M   'P 1'
#
loop_
_entity.id
_entity.type
_entity.pdbx_description
1 polymer ?
#
loop_
_entity_poly.entity_id
_entity_poly.type
_entity_poly.pdbx_seq_one_letter_code
_entity_poly.pdbx_strand_id
1 'polypeptide(L)'
;MRVAVEGCCHGELDKIYETLAEAVRQGGEPVDLLLCCGDFQAVRNESDLLCMAVPPKYRHMQDFHRYYSGEKQAPVLTVFIGGNHEASNHLQELPYGGWVAPNIYYMGYAGVLCVGGIRIAGLSGIYKGHDYHKGHFECPPYSQDCLRSAYHVRSLEVYRLMQLSTPPDVFLSHDWPLGVTVGSGVAGLLRRKPFFTQEVEGGRLGSPPAGALLRKLHPSYWFSAHLHVKYAAIVQHQLEEGQTSPQVTKFLALDKCLPRREFLQVLELGPSLNSPPKLEYDDEWLAIMQATDHLTCASPHNQLPPDSVVKICADDLSRVRDLLSGDLAIPTSFSPTVPFYSPKNIEGGKIKPPVPIPSPQTATYCRRLGLTDVYILAAARAGRGFAEASNSSLIVNLSSADISGNSSLNPDEILLDDDDTDGDGSAADEIDGICLTDTSDSALNVLRSPMPLHNSTPSEVFSSFLSPAPSRSPSFLDDSAQSNNAFTSCGSPVSRDLDETEDLMESEEPDQTKSSAELGGSGGKRVGVSDECSGERKIKRRNRDIYASQDCD
;
A
#
# COMPACT_ATOMS: atom_id res chain seq x y z
N MET A 1 -6.88 -2.38 -21.14
CA MET A 1 -7.61 -1.86 -19.97
C MET A 1 -7.07 -0.49 -19.61
N ARG A 2 -7.91 0.38 -19.05
CA ARG A 2 -7.51 1.62 -18.40
C ARG A 2 -7.37 1.36 -16.91
N VAL A 3 -6.15 1.31 -16.40
CA VAL A 3 -5.84 0.97 -15.01
C VAL A 3 -5.37 2.23 -14.29
N ALA A 4 -6.04 2.58 -13.19
CA ALA A 4 -5.54 3.57 -12.24
C ALA A 4 -4.55 2.91 -11.29
N VAL A 5 -3.43 3.57 -11.03
CA VAL A 5 -2.45 3.22 -10.00
C VAL A 5 -2.42 4.34 -8.97
N GLU A 6 -2.46 3.98 -7.70
CA GLU A 6 -2.50 4.87 -6.54
C GLU A 6 -1.36 4.54 -5.56
N GLY A 7 -0.81 5.58 -4.92
CA GLY A 7 0.33 5.49 -4.02
C GLY A 7 -0.01 5.02 -2.60
N CYS A 8 -0.05 5.97 -1.65
CA CYS A 8 -0.51 5.72 -0.29
C CYS A 8 -1.89 6.37 -0.06
N CYS A 9 -2.90 5.53 0.14
CA CYS A 9 -4.29 5.95 0.28
C CYS A 9 -4.56 6.71 1.60
N HIS A 10 -4.00 6.24 2.73
CA HIS A 10 -4.33 6.67 4.09
C HIS A 10 -5.84 6.70 4.42
N GLY A 11 -6.60 5.77 3.85
CA GLY A 11 -8.05 5.65 4.03
C GLY A 11 -8.89 6.70 3.31
N GLU A 12 -8.29 7.57 2.49
CA GLU A 12 -8.93 8.68 1.75
C GLU A 12 -9.66 8.19 0.47
N LEU A 13 -10.41 7.10 0.59
CA LEU A 13 -11.05 6.41 -0.53
C LEU A 13 -12.08 7.27 -1.26
N ASP A 14 -12.82 8.12 -0.54
CA ASP A 14 -13.75 9.08 -1.15
C ASP A 14 -13.00 9.99 -2.12
N LYS A 15 -11.89 10.60 -1.68
CA LYS A 15 -11.08 11.52 -2.50
C LYS A 15 -10.47 10.82 -3.73
N ILE A 16 -10.09 9.55 -3.60
CA ILE A 16 -9.56 8.76 -4.74
C ILE A 16 -10.66 8.50 -5.77
N TYR A 17 -11.83 8.00 -5.35
CA TYR A 17 -12.94 7.75 -6.28
C TYR A 17 -13.55 9.04 -6.84
N GLU A 18 -13.61 10.12 -6.07
CA GLU A 18 -14.00 11.46 -6.53
C GLU A 18 -13.02 12.01 -7.57
N THR A 19 -11.71 11.79 -7.41
CA THR A 19 -10.69 12.18 -8.40
C THR A 19 -10.85 11.41 -9.71
N LEU A 20 -11.17 10.11 -9.65
CA LEU A 20 -11.48 9.31 -10.85
C LEU A 20 -12.79 9.80 -11.52
N ALA A 21 -13.83 10.11 -10.74
CA ALA A 21 -15.08 10.66 -11.27
C ALA A 21 -14.91 12.07 -11.85
N GLU A 22 -14.04 12.91 -11.28
CA GLU A 22 -13.65 14.21 -11.82
C GLU A 22 -12.91 14.07 -13.15
N ALA A 23 -11.93 13.16 -13.25
CA ALA A 23 -11.24 12.89 -14.50
C ALA A 23 -12.20 12.46 -15.63
N VAL A 24 -13.23 11.67 -15.31
CA VAL A 24 -14.30 11.31 -16.27
C VAL A 24 -15.19 12.52 -16.62
N ARG A 25 -15.59 13.34 -15.64
CA ARG A 25 -16.37 14.56 -15.88
C ARG A 25 -15.61 15.62 -16.70
N GLN A 26 -14.28 15.59 -16.69
CA GLN A 26 -13.41 16.42 -17.55
C GLN A 26 -13.15 15.83 -18.94
N GLY A 27 -13.81 14.72 -19.31
CA GLY A 27 -13.72 14.11 -20.64
C GLY A 27 -12.68 12.98 -20.76
N GLY A 28 -12.12 12.50 -19.66
CA GLY A 28 -11.42 11.21 -19.63
C GLY A 28 -12.41 10.05 -19.74
N GLU A 29 -11.95 8.92 -20.28
CA GLU A 29 -12.74 7.67 -20.23
C GLU A 29 -12.57 6.99 -18.86
N PRO A 30 -13.57 6.25 -18.36
CA PRO A 30 -13.50 5.54 -17.08
C PRO A 30 -12.35 4.52 -17.02
N VAL A 31 -12.04 4.09 -15.79
CA VAL A 31 -11.03 3.06 -15.52
C VAL A 31 -11.69 1.72 -15.21
N ASP A 32 -11.09 0.63 -15.70
CA ASP A 32 -11.55 -0.75 -15.48
C ASP A 32 -11.16 -1.25 -14.07
N LEU A 33 -10.03 -0.77 -13.55
CA LEU A 33 -9.32 -1.30 -12.39
C LEU A 33 -8.58 -0.18 -11.66
N LEU A 34 -8.58 -0.22 -10.32
CA LEU A 34 -7.74 0.59 -9.44
C LEU A 34 -6.77 -0.32 -8.68
N LEU A 35 -5.47 0.01 -8.71
CA LEU A 35 -4.40 -0.66 -7.98
C LEU A 35 -3.82 0.29 -6.92
N CYS A 36 -4.05 0.01 -5.64
CA CYS A 36 -3.47 0.77 -4.53
C CYS A 36 -2.18 0.10 -4.02
N CYS A 37 -1.10 0.85 -3.94
CA CYS A 37 0.22 0.35 -3.54
C CYS A 37 0.43 0.31 -2.01
N GLY A 38 -0.60 0.61 -1.21
CA GLY A 38 -0.66 0.34 0.23
C GLY A 38 -0.95 1.56 1.10
N ASP A 39 -0.71 1.43 2.40
CA ASP A 39 -1.27 2.30 3.45
C ASP A 39 -2.79 2.50 3.23
N PHE A 40 -3.50 1.41 2.91
CA PHE A 40 -4.90 1.43 2.52
C PHE A 40 -5.83 1.80 3.68
N GLN A 41 -5.43 1.44 4.91
CA GLN A 41 -6.15 1.72 6.16
C GLN A 41 -7.58 1.15 6.12
N ALA A 42 -7.68 -0.17 5.97
CA ALA A 42 -8.95 -0.93 5.97
C ALA A 42 -9.64 -0.98 7.37
N VAL A 43 -9.83 0.16 8.03
CA VAL A 43 -10.35 0.31 9.39
C VAL A 43 -11.88 0.17 9.41
N ARG A 44 -12.39 -0.86 10.09
CA ARG A 44 -13.83 -1.16 10.18
C ARG A 44 -14.48 -0.52 11.40
N ASN A 45 -13.76 -0.47 12.51
CA ASN A 45 -14.20 0.10 13.79
C ASN A 45 -13.03 0.62 14.66
N GLU A 46 -13.37 1.25 15.78
CA GLU A 46 -12.40 1.86 16.71
C GLU A 46 -11.45 0.84 17.38
N SER A 47 -11.77 -0.46 17.38
CA SER A 47 -10.85 -1.50 17.87
C SER A 47 -9.76 -1.81 16.85
N ASP A 48 -10.03 -1.68 15.54
CA ASP A 48 -9.00 -1.78 14.50
C ASP A 48 -8.00 -0.61 14.60
N LEU A 49 -8.45 0.58 15.01
CA LEU A 49 -7.55 1.72 15.30
C LEU A 49 -6.52 1.38 16.38
N LEU A 50 -6.84 0.50 17.35
CA LEU A 50 -5.88 0.05 18.34
C LEU A 50 -4.76 -0.82 17.74
N CYS A 51 -5.02 -1.43 16.58
CA CYS A 51 -4.11 -2.34 15.85
C CYS A 51 -3.18 -1.63 14.86
N MET A 52 -3.33 -0.32 14.65
CA MET A 52 -2.46 0.46 13.76
C MET A 52 -1.16 0.88 14.46
N ALA A 53 -0.02 0.78 13.78
CA ALA A 53 1.28 1.31 14.24
C ALA A 53 1.41 2.85 14.06
N VAL A 54 0.30 3.57 14.15
CA VAL A 54 0.22 5.03 14.00
C VAL A 54 0.22 5.70 15.38
N PRO A 55 0.88 6.87 15.60
CA PRO A 55 0.77 7.61 16.86
C PRO A 55 -0.69 7.94 17.20
N PRO A 56 -1.18 7.75 18.45
CA PRO A 56 -2.61 7.83 18.78
C PRO A 56 -3.36 9.08 18.29
N LYS A 57 -2.71 10.25 18.30
CA LYS A 57 -3.25 11.52 17.82
C LYS A 57 -3.55 11.61 16.31
N TYR A 58 -3.09 10.63 15.52
CA TYR A 58 -3.30 10.55 14.07
C TYR A 58 -4.15 9.34 13.65
N ARG A 59 -4.78 8.65 14.61
CA ARG A 59 -5.66 7.50 14.36
C ARG A 59 -7.07 8.01 14.09
N HIS A 60 -7.53 7.88 12.86
CA HIS A 60 -8.84 8.34 12.41
C HIS A 60 -9.55 7.24 11.63
N MET A 61 -10.88 7.18 11.73
CA MET A 61 -11.69 6.15 11.06
C MET A 61 -11.63 6.23 9.52
N GLN A 62 -11.38 7.42 8.97
CA GLN A 62 -11.35 7.70 7.52
C GLN A 62 -12.59 7.13 6.81
N ASP A 63 -12.48 6.70 5.55
CA ASP A 63 -13.65 6.38 4.73
C ASP A 63 -14.05 4.90 4.76
N PHE A 64 -13.10 4.00 4.99
CA PHE A 64 -13.26 2.57 4.71
C PHE A 64 -14.45 1.92 5.43
N HIS A 65 -14.75 2.33 6.67
CA HIS A 65 -15.86 1.76 7.43
C HIS A 65 -17.22 1.88 6.72
N ARG A 66 -17.39 2.87 5.82
CA ARG A 66 -18.61 3.08 5.02
C ARG A 66 -18.71 2.12 3.84
N TYR A 67 -17.57 1.70 3.28
CA TYR A 67 -17.51 0.66 2.26
C TYR A 67 -17.69 -0.74 2.89
N TYR A 68 -17.13 -0.95 4.08
CA TYR A 68 -17.31 -2.19 4.85
C TYR A 68 -18.75 -2.40 5.36
N SER A 69 -19.44 -1.33 5.76
CA SER A 69 -20.84 -1.39 6.20
C SER A 69 -21.86 -1.54 5.06
N GLY A 70 -21.46 -1.25 3.82
CA GLY A 70 -22.36 -1.16 2.66
C GLY A 70 -23.11 0.18 2.56
N GLU A 71 -22.75 1.19 3.36
CA GLU A 71 -23.21 2.59 3.15
C GLU A 71 -22.71 3.15 1.82
N LYS A 72 -21.51 2.71 1.38
CA LYS A 72 -20.91 2.99 0.09
C LYS A 72 -20.46 1.71 -0.61
N GLN A 73 -20.28 1.78 -1.92
CA GLN A 73 -19.72 0.73 -2.76
C GLN A 73 -18.59 1.32 -3.61
N ALA A 74 -17.50 0.58 -3.83
CA ALA A 74 -16.42 1.04 -4.71
C ALA A 74 -16.89 1.06 -6.18
N PRO A 75 -16.80 2.19 -6.90
CA PRO A 75 -17.34 2.34 -8.25
C PRO A 75 -16.50 1.67 -9.34
N VAL A 76 -15.27 1.27 -9.01
CA VAL A 76 -14.33 0.50 -9.85
C VAL A 76 -13.82 -0.68 -9.02
N LEU A 77 -13.43 -1.77 -9.69
CA LEU A 77 -12.74 -2.88 -9.01
C LEU A 77 -11.43 -2.37 -8.41
N THR A 78 -11.29 -2.44 -7.09
CA THR A 78 -10.11 -1.97 -6.37
C THR A 78 -9.34 -3.15 -5.81
N VAL A 79 -8.07 -3.29 -6.19
CA VAL A 79 -7.14 -4.31 -5.67
C VAL A 79 -6.00 -3.61 -4.94
N PHE A 80 -5.61 -4.11 -3.76
CA PHE A 80 -4.54 -3.48 -2.97
C PHE A 80 -3.63 -4.49 -2.25
N ILE A 81 -2.39 -4.06 -2.05
CA ILE A 81 -1.42 -4.63 -1.10
C ILE A 81 -1.40 -3.79 0.18
N GLY A 82 -0.93 -4.35 1.30
CA GLY A 82 -0.81 -3.61 2.56
C GLY A 82 0.45 -2.75 2.60
N GLY A 83 0.39 -1.61 3.29
CA GLY A 83 1.56 -0.80 3.66
C GLY A 83 2.01 -1.02 5.12
N ASN A 84 2.45 0.05 5.78
CA ASN A 84 2.83 0.08 7.20
C ASN A 84 1.83 0.81 8.10
N HIS A 85 0.90 1.59 7.53
CA HIS A 85 -0.23 2.17 8.22
C HIS A 85 -1.49 1.39 7.85
N GLU A 86 -1.71 0.27 8.53
CA GLU A 86 -2.83 -0.63 8.26
C GLU A 86 -3.61 -0.98 9.52
N ALA A 87 -4.87 -1.39 9.33
CA ALA A 87 -5.62 -2.16 10.31
C ALA A 87 -5.06 -3.60 10.34
N SER A 88 -3.87 -3.80 10.91
CA SER A 88 -3.10 -5.04 10.78
C SER A 88 -3.91 -6.29 11.17
N ASN A 89 -4.76 -6.21 12.20
CA ASN A 89 -5.67 -7.29 12.55
C ASN A 89 -6.62 -7.69 11.41
N HIS A 90 -7.26 -6.73 10.74
CA HIS A 90 -8.17 -7.01 9.64
C HIS A 90 -7.45 -7.65 8.44
N LEU A 91 -6.25 -7.17 8.09
CA LEU A 91 -5.47 -7.76 7.00
C LEU A 91 -4.94 -9.16 7.36
N GLN A 92 -4.57 -9.40 8.63
CA GLN A 92 -4.20 -10.74 9.11
C GLN A 92 -5.38 -11.74 9.12
N GLU A 93 -6.65 -11.30 9.08
CA GLU A 93 -7.79 -12.21 8.84
C GLU A 93 -7.75 -12.82 7.41
N LEU A 94 -7.01 -12.22 6.49
CA LEU A 94 -6.95 -12.53 5.06
C LEU A 94 -5.49 -12.71 4.55
N PRO A 95 -4.69 -13.63 5.11
CA PRO A 95 -3.26 -13.79 4.77
C PRO A 95 -3.03 -14.19 3.30
N TYR A 96 -4.01 -14.86 2.67
CA TYR A 96 -4.01 -15.26 1.26
C TYR A 96 -4.88 -14.36 0.37
N GLY A 97 -5.28 -13.20 0.89
CA GLY A 97 -6.18 -12.26 0.25
C GLY A 97 -7.66 -12.57 0.43
N GLY A 98 -8.50 -11.66 -0.04
CA GLY A 98 -9.96 -11.75 0.06
C GLY A 98 -10.64 -10.39 -0.09
N TRP A 99 -11.96 -10.40 -0.20
CA TRP A 99 -12.75 -9.16 -0.22
C TRP A 99 -12.78 -8.56 1.18
N VAL A 100 -12.32 -7.32 1.31
CA VAL A 100 -12.46 -6.52 2.54
C VAL A 100 -13.75 -5.71 2.54
N ALA A 101 -14.30 -5.45 1.36
CA ALA A 101 -15.62 -4.82 1.13
C ALA A 101 -16.10 -5.22 -0.28
N PRO A 102 -17.38 -4.97 -0.65
CA PRO A 102 -17.86 -5.24 -1.99
C PRO A 102 -17.04 -4.44 -3.03
N ASN A 103 -16.48 -5.14 -4.02
CA ASN A 103 -15.62 -4.59 -5.07
C ASN A 103 -14.24 -4.06 -4.60
N ILE A 104 -13.81 -4.38 -3.37
CA ILE A 104 -12.47 -4.08 -2.83
C ILE A 104 -11.77 -5.36 -2.34
N TYR A 105 -10.66 -5.73 -2.99
CA TYR A 105 -9.92 -6.98 -2.74
C TYR A 105 -8.50 -6.74 -2.21
N TYR A 106 -8.16 -7.37 -1.08
CA TYR A 106 -6.80 -7.41 -0.54
C TYR A 106 -6.03 -8.58 -1.14
N MET A 107 -4.78 -8.37 -1.58
CA MET A 107 -3.94 -9.43 -2.18
C MET A 107 -3.35 -10.44 -1.19
N GLY A 108 -3.46 -10.23 0.12
CA GLY A 108 -2.78 -11.04 1.14
C GLY A 108 -1.35 -10.57 1.42
N TYR A 109 -0.59 -11.33 2.22
CA TYR A 109 0.82 -11.01 2.50
C TYR A 109 1.66 -11.01 1.21
N ALA A 110 1.38 -11.97 0.33
CA ALA A 110 1.72 -11.92 -1.09
C ALA A 110 0.64 -12.67 -1.89
N GLY A 111 0.53 -12.34 -3.18
CA GLY A 111 -0.42 -12.99 -4.07
C GLY A 111 -0.11 -12.77 -5.55
N VAL A 112 -0.62 -13.64 -6.41
CA VAL A 112 -0.73 -13.41 -7.86
C VAL A 112 -2.18 -13.60 -8.29
N LEU A 113 -2.69 -12.66 -9.08
CA LEU A 113 -4.08 -12.56 -9.51
C LEU A 113 -4.14 -12.25 -11.00
N CYS A 114 -5.18 -12.73 -11.68
CA CYS A 114 -5.48 -12.40 -13.06
C CYS A 114 -6.67 -11.44 -13.12
N VAL A 115 -6.54 -10.36 -13.89
CA VAL A 115 -7.59 -9.34 -14.08
C VAL A 115 -7.66 -8.93 -15.53
N GLY A 116 -8.73 -9.32 -16.23
CA GLY A 116 -8.96 -8.92 -17.63
C GLY A 116 -7.85 -9.33 -18.61
N GLY A 117 -7.10 -10.39 -18.30
CA GLY A 117 -5.93 -10.84 -19.09
C GLY A 117 -4.60 -10.16 -18.73
N ILE A 118 -4.55 -9.37 -17.64
CA ILE A 118 -3.32 -8.88 -17.01
C ILE A 118 -3.00 -9.76 -15.81
N ARG A 119 -1.75 -10.21 -15.68
CA ARG A 119 -1.25 -10.95 -14.52
C ARG A 119 -0.56 -10.02 -13.52
N ILE A 120 -1.08 -9.96 -12.30
CA ILE A 120 -0.69 -8.99 -11.27
C ILE A 120 -0.15 -9.72 -10.05
N ALA A 121 1.13 -9.55 -9.77
CA ALA A 121 1.76 -10.02 -8.54
C ALA A 121 1.84 -8.89 -7.50
N GLY A 122 1.79 -9.23 -6.21
CA GLY A 122 1.86 -8.25 -5.12
C GLY A 122 2.59 -8.80 -3.89
N LEU A 123 3.33 -7.91 -3.23
CA LEU A 123 3.99 -8.13 -1.94
C LEU A 123 3.56 -7.02 -0.97
N SER A 124 2.88 -7.39 0.10
CA SER A 124 2.43 -6.46 1.14
C SER A 124 3.52 -6.18 2.17
N GLY A 125 3.49 -4.98 2.75
CA GLY A 125 4.32 -4.58 3.88
C GLY A 125 5.60 -3.84 3.50
N ILE A 126 6.48 -3.67 4.49
CA ILE A 126 7.82 -3.08 4.31
C ILE A 126 8.92 -3.99 4.85
N TYR A 127 10.12 -3.91 4.28
CA TYR A 127 11.27 -4.70 4.73
C TYR A 127 11.91 -4.15 6.02
N LYS A 128 12.04 -5.01 7.04
CA LYS A 128 12.95 -4.83 8.18
C LYS A 128 13.69 -6.15 8.46
N GLY A 129 15.02 -6.13 8.34
CA GLY A 129 15.83 -7.35 8.37
C GLY A 129 15.74 -8.19 9.64
N HIS A 130 15.44 -7.57 10.79
CA HIS A 130 15.30 -8.26 12.08
C HIS A 130 14.00 -9.09 12.21
N ASP A 131 13.02 -8.89 11.33
CA ASP A 131 11.80 -9.70 11.24
C ASP A 131 11.72 -10.54 9.97
N TYR A 132 12.49 -10.20 8.93
CA TYR A 132 12.41 -10.82 7.61
C TYR A 132 12.44 -12.36 7.62
N HIS A 133 13.23 -12.97 8.51
CA HIS A 133 13.32 -14.44 8.60
C HIS A 133 12.32 -15.07 9.59
N LYS A 134 11.44 -14.33 10.25
CA LYS A 134 10.46 -14.90 11.19
C LYS A 134 9.23 -15.43 10.46
N GLY A 135 8.46 -16.29 11.13
CA GLY A 135 7.09 -16.57 10.73
C GLY A 135 6.14 -15.38 11.01
N HIS A 136 4.85 -15.58 10.74
CA HIS A 136 3.78 -14.65 11.14
C HIS A 136 3.19 -15.14 12.47
N PHE A 137 3.70 -14.62 13.58
CA PHE A 137 3.38 -15.05 14.96
C PHE A 137 2.48 -14.05 15.71
N GLU A 138 2.26 -12.89 15.11
CA GLU A 138 1.54 -11.76 15.65
C GLU A 138 0.03 -12.01 15.65
N CYS A 139 -0.63 -11.71 16.77
CA CYS A 139 -2.08 -11.72 16.87
C CYS A 139 -2.56 -10.76 17.96
N PRO A 140 -3.84 -10.30 17.92
CA PRO A 140 -4.38 -9.43 18.96
C PRO A 140 -4.51 -10.11 20.34
N PRO A 141 -4.41 -9.34 21.45
CA PRO A 141 -3.91 -7.98 21.53
C PRO A 141 -2.38 -7.93 21.39
N TYR A 142 -1.89 -7.04 20.53
CA TYR A 142 -0.48 -6.90 20.17
C TYR A 142 0.37 -6.22 21.26
N SER A 143 1.67 -6.56 21.33
CA SER A 143 2.68 -5.67 21.92
C SER A 143 3.01 -4.52 20.96
N GLN A 144 3.75 -3.50 21.43
CA GLN A 144 4.23 -2.41 20.57
C GLN A 144 5.10 -2.91 19.41
N ASP A 145 5.85 -4.00 19.60
CA ASP A 145 6.64 -4.62 18.53
C ASP A 145 5.78 -5.40 17.57
N CYS A 146 4.79 -6.18 18.07
CA CYS A 146 3.88 -6.93 17.20
C CYS A 146 2.98 -6.01 16.35
N LEU A 147 2.69 -4.78 16.79
CA LEU A 147 2.03 -3.78 15.95
C LEU A 147 2.85 -3.43 14.70
N ARG A 148 4.19 -3.47 14.81
CA ARG A 148 5.12 -3.20 13.71
C ARG A 148 5.39 -4.45 12.88
N SER A 149 5.80 -5.53 13.54
CA SER A 149 6.25 -6.75 12.86
C SER A 149 5.12 -7.44 12.08
N ALA A 150 3.85 -7.24 12.43
CA ALA A 150 2.69 -7.75 11.68
C ALA A 150 2.56 -7.25 10.22
N TYR A 151 3.24 -6.16 9.83
CA TYR A 151 3.33 -5.71 8.42
C TYR A 151 4.75 -5.77 7.85
N HIS A 152 5.72 -6.35 8.55
CA HIS A 152 7.07 -6.50 8.00
C HIS A 152 7.13 -7.69 7.02
N VAL A 153 7.67 -7.46 5.82
CA VAL A 153 7.86 -8.48 4.76
C VAL A 153 8.58 -9.70 5.32
N ARG A 154 8.16 -10.91 4.94
CA ARG A 154 8.80 -12.18 5.32
C ARG A 154 9.47 -12.89 4.16
N SER A 155 10.48 -13.68 4.50
CA SER A 155 11.27 -14.53 3.61
C SER A 155 10.44 -15.58 2.88
N LEU A 156 9.38 -16.10 3.53
CA LEU A 156 8.51 -17.14 2.98
C LEU A 156 7.71 -16.64 1.76
N GLU A 157 7.09 -15.47 1.87
CA GLU A 157 6.31 -14.87 0.77
C GLU A 157 7.22 -14.50 -0.41
N VAL A 158 8.41 -13.95 -0.13
CA VAL A 158 9.42 -13.66 -1.14
C VAL A 158 9.92 -14.95 -1.80
N TYR A 159 10.19 -16.00 -1.02
CA TYR A 159 10.58 -17.31 -1.54
C TYR A 159 9.50 -17.90 -2.45
N ARG A 160 8.21 -17.82 -2.07
CA ARG A 160 7.08 -18.25 -2.90
C ARG A 160 7.05 -17.50 -4.24
N LEU A 161 7.14 -16.17 -4.21
CA LEU A 161 7.17 -15.34 -5.42
C LEU A 161 8.40 -15.62 -6.32
N MET A 162 9.53 -16.04 -5.76
CA MET A 162 10.72 -16.46 -6.53
C MET A 162 10.51 -17.76 -7.33
N GLN A 163 9.47 -18.56 -7.02
CA GLN A 163 9.18 -19.82 -7.72
C GLN A 163 8.36 -19.64 -9.00
N LEU A 164 7.87 -18.43 -9.28
CA LEU A 164 7.12 -18.13 -10.51
C LEU A 164 8.02 -18.38 -11.74
N SER A 165 7.60 -19.28 -12.62
CA SER A 165 8.27 -19.58 -13.89
C SER A 165 7.78 -18.67 -15.01
N THR A 166 6.52 -18.24 -14.95
CA THR A 166 5.98 -17.20 -15.82
C THR A 166 6.18 -15.83 -15.15
N PRO A 167 6.64 -14.79 -15.87
CA PRO A 167 6.61 -13.40 -15.38
C PRO A 167 5.18 -12.90 -15.07
N PRO A 168 5.00 -11.96 -14.13
CA PRO A 168 3.78 -11.15 -14.05
C PRO A 168 3.92 -9.89 -14.93
N ASP A 169 2.81 -9.39 -15.48
CA ASP A 169 2.80 -8.13 -16.25
C ASP A 169 3.06 -6.92 -15.35
N VAL A 170 2.44 -6.95 -14.15
CA VAL A 170 2.48 -5.91 -13.13
C VAL A 170 2.94 -6.52 -11.82
N PHE A 171 3.85 -5.83 -11.13
CA PHE A 171 4.22 -6.14 -9.75
C PHE A 171 3.93 -4.96 -8.82
N LEU A 172 3.34 -5.21 -7.66
CA LEU A 172 3.10 -4.23 -6.60
C LEU A 172 3.99 -4.48 -5.38
N SER A 173 4.68 -3.47 -4.86
CA SER A 173 5.28 -3.49 -3.51
C SER A 173 5.17 -2.12 -2.86
N HIS A 174 4.88 -2.06 -1.56
CA HIS A 174 4.68 -0.76 -0.90
C HIS A 174 5.98 0.04 -0.84
N ASP A 175 7.04 -0.57 -0.30
CA ASP A 175 8.39 -0.06 -0.40
C ASP A 175 8.97 -0.23 -1.82
N TRP A 176 9.96 0.60 -2.16
CA TRP A 176 10.58 0.60 -3.49
C TRP A 176 11.59 -0.54 -3.59
N PRO A 177 11.70 -1.27 -4.72
CA PRO A 177 12.74 -2.28 -4.91
C PRO A 177 14.14 -1.67 -4.88
N LEU A 178 15.07 -2.33 -4.17
CA LEU A 178 16.46 -1.91 -4.14
C LEU A 178 17.05 -1.91 -5.56
N GLY A 179 17.51 -0.73 -6.01
CA GLY A 179 18.12 -0.53 -7.33
C GLY A 179 17.24 0.17 -8.38
N VAL A 180 16.02 0.61 -8.06
CA VAL A 180 15.17 1.35 -9.03
C VAL A 180 15.59 2.82 -9.24
N THR A 181 16.44 3.37 -8.38
CA THR A 181 16.89 4.77 -8.47
C THR A 181 17.98 4.97 -9.52
N VAL A 182 17.60 4.84 -10.79
CA VAL A 182 18.50 4.89 -11.95
C VAL A 182 18.07 5.94 -12.98
N GLY A 183 19.01 6.30 -13.86
CA GLY A 183 18.75 7.18 -15.01
C GLY A 183 18.47 8.66 -14.65
N SER A 184 17.95 9.39 -15.62
CA SER A 184 17.78 10.86 -15.56
C SER A 184 16.83 11.35 -14.47
N GLY A 185 15.91 10.50 -13.99
CA GLY A 185 14.97 10.85 -12.92
C GLY A 185 15.64 11.17 -11.58
N VAL A 186 16.83 10.63 -11.31
CA VAL A 186 17.49 10.70 -9.98
C VAL A 186 17.75 12.15 -9.54
N ALA A 187 18.22 13.02 -10.45
CA ALA A 187 18.43 14.44 -10.14
C ALA A 187 17.10 15.19 -9.84
N GLY A 188 15.96 14.67 -10.31
CA GLY A 188 14.61 15.13 -9.97
C GLY A 188 14.09 14.57 -8.65
N LEU A 189 14.53 13.38 -8.23
CA LEU A 189 14.27 12.81 -6.92
C LEU A 189 15.04 13.56 -5.83
N LEU A 190 16.37 13.62 -5.94
CA LEU A 190 17.24 14.22 -4.91
C LEU A 190 16.97 15.73 -4.72
N ARG A 191 16.57 16.46 -5.76
CA ARG A 191 16.13 17.86 -5.61
C ARG A 191 14.84 18.01 -4.78
N ARG A 192 13.95 17.00 -4.79
CA ARG A 192 12.69 16.99 -4.01
C ARG A 192 12.86 16.32 -2.64
N LYS A 193 13.83 15.43 -2.49
CA LYS A 193 14.14 14.64 -1.28
C LYS A 193 15.66 14.59 -1.04
N PRO A 194 16.33 15.68 -0.61
CA PRO A 194 17.80 15.72 -0.53
C PRO A 194 18.40 14.73 0.47
N PHE A 195 17.64 14.31 1.48
CA PHE A 195 18.08 13.33 2.48
C PHE A 195 18.35 11.94 1.87
N PHE A 196 17.66 11.56 0.79
CA PHE A 196 17.94 10.30 0.09
C PHE A 196 19.31 10.25 -0.61
N THR A 197 20.09 11.34 -0.66
CA THR A 197 21.36 11.40 -1.42
C THR A 197 22.33 10.30 -1.00
N GLN A 198 22.59 10.12 0.30
CA GLN A 198 23.55 9.11 0.79
C GLN A 198 23.11 7.66 0.56
N GLU A 199 21.79 7.41 0.48
CA GLU A 199 21.25 6.09 0.21
C GLU A 199 21.20 5.77 -1.29
N VAL A 200 20.91 6.76 -2.12
CA VAL A 200 20.93 6.62 -3.58
C VAL A 200 22.35 6.49 -4.10
N GLU A 201 23.29 7.32 -3.63
CA GLU A 201 24.72 7.22 -3.97
C GLU A 201 25.35 5.93 -3.43
N GLY A 202 24.92 5.47 -2.25
CA GLY A 202 25.35 4.21 -1.66
C GLY A 202 24.66 2.96 -2.24
N GLY A 203 23.67 3.11 -3.13
CA GLY A 203 22.89 1.98 -3.68
C GLY A 203 22.06 1.22 -2.64
N ARG A 204 21.65 1.88 -1.55
CA ARG A 204 20.93 1.32 -0.38
C ARG A 204 19.45 1.70 -0.29
N LEU A 205 18.97 2.72 -1.01
CA LEU A 205 17.58 3.15 -0.91
C LEU A 205 16.62 2.06 -1.44
N GLY A 206 15.76 1.58 -0.57
CA GLY A 206 14.71 0.60 -0.89
C GLY A 206 14.96 -0.81 -0.33
N SER A 207 14.10 -1.71 -0.76
CA SER A 207 13.88 -3.05 -0.19
C SER A 207 14.71 -4.10 -0.91
N PRO A 208 15.70 -4.73 -0.25
CA PRO A 208 16.49 -5.81 -0.82
C PRO A 208 15.67 -6.99 -1.39
N PRO A 209 14.62 -7.52 -0.71
CA PRO A 209 13.84 -8.63 -1.28
C PRO A 209 13.01 -8.21 -2.49
N ALA A 210 12.37 -7.04 -2.47
CA ALA A 210 11.67 -6.52 -3.65
C ALA A 210 12.64 -6.29 -4.82
N GLY A 211 13.84 -5.77 -4.55
CA GLY A 211 14.92 -5.63 -5.53
C GLY A 211 15.38 -6.97 -6.11
N ALA A 212 15.41 -8.03 -5.30
CA ALA A 212 15.72 -9.38 -5.76
C ALA A 212 14.60 -9.96 -6.64
N LEU A 213 13.33 -9.77 -6.27
CA LEU A 213 12.16 -10.17 -7.08
C LEU A 213 12.14 -9.45 -8.44
N LEU A 214 12.41 -8.13 -8.46
CA LEU A 214 12.54 -7.33 -9.69
C LEU A 214 13.58 -7.91 -10.65
N ARG A 215 14.72 -8.37 -10.14
CA ARG A 215 15.81 -9.02 -10.90
C ARG A 215 15.59 -10.50 -11.23
N LYS A 216 14.50 -11.13 -10.75
CA LYS A 216 14.16 -12.54 -11.01
C LYS A 216 12.96 -12.69 -11.94
N LEU A 217 12.01 -11.76 -11.86
CA LEU A 217 10.70 -11.84 -12.50
C LEU A 217 10.54 -10.90 -13.70
N HIS A 218 11.41 -9.90 -13.85
CA HIS A 218 11.44 -8.94 -14.96
C HIS A 218 10.05 -8.41 -15.43
N PRO A 219 9.15 -7.99 -14.51
CA PRO A 219 7.78 -7.62 -14.88
C PRO A 219 7.75 -6.40 -15.81
N SER A 220 6.76 -6.31 -16.70
CA SER A 220 6.65 -5.16 -17.62
C SER A 220 6.49 -3.82 -16.88
N TYR A 221 5.79 -3.84 -15.74
CA TYR A 221 5.56 -2.70 -14.86
C TYR A 221 5.80 -3.06 -13.39
N TRP A 222 6.32 -2.12 -12.62
CA TRP A 222 6.42 -2.22 -11.16
C TRP A 222 5.90 -0.94 -10.52
N PHE A 223 4.97 -1.06 -9.57
CA PHE A 223 4.34 0.05 -8.88
C PHE A 223 4.61 0.04 -7.37
N SER A 224 4.89 1.23 -6.81
CA SER A 224 5.22 1.40 -5.39
C SER A 224 4.78 2.75 -4.81
N ALA A 225 4.88 2.88 -3.48
CA ALA A 225 4.46 4.08 -2.74
C ALA A 225 5.48 4.45 -1.65
N HIS A 226 5.06 4.46 -0.38
CA HIS A 226 5.83 4.66 0.85
C HIS A 226 6.61 5.99 0.98
N LEU A 227 7.53 6.29 0.06
CA LEU A 227 8.46 7.42 0.13
C LEU A 227 7.84 8.80 -0.15
N HIS A 228 6.51 8.88 -0.35
CA HIS A 228 5.73 10.12 -0.54
C HIS A 228 6.37 11.08 -1.57
N VAL A 229 6.63 10.57 -2.78
CA VAL A 229 7.15 11.32 -3.93
C VAL A 229 6.92 10.51 -5.21
N LYS A 230 6.33 11.12 -6.25
CA LYS A 230 6.27 10.47 -7.56
C LYS A 230 7.64 10.40 -8.23
N TYR A 231 8.00 9.22 -8.69
CA TYR A 231 9.26 8.94 -9.39
C TYR A 231 9.04 7.85 -10.43
N ALA A 232 9.68 7.97 -11.60
CA ALA A 232 9.60 6.98 -12.66
C ALA A 232 11.00 6.67 -13.19
N ALA A 233 11.24 5.39 -13.49
CA ALA A 233 12.51 4.89 -14.02
C ALA A 233 12.27 3.74 -15.00
N ILE A 234 13.20 3.55 -15.93
CA ILE A 234 13.27 2.36 -16.78
C ILE A 234 14.43 1.52 -16.26
N VAL A 235 14.12 0.39 -15.62
CA VAL A 235 15.11 -0.57 -15.14
C VAL A 235 15.45 -1.49 -16.30
N GLN A 236 16.71 -1.51 -16.71
CA GLN A 236 17.22 -2.43 -17.72
C GLN A 236 17.74 -3.70 -17.03
N HIS A 237 17.22 -4.85 -17.42
CA HIS A 237 17.67 -6.14 -16.93
C HIS A 237 18.89 -6.63 -17.72
N GLN A 238 19.58 -7.63 -17.18
CA GLN A 238 20.72 -8.24 -17.88
C GLN A 238 20.22 -9.02 -19.10
N LEU A 239 21.03 -9.04 -20.17
CA LEU A 239 20.77 -9.86 -21.35
C LEU A 239 20.91 -11.34 -21.00
N GLU A 240 19.81 -12.08 -21.06
CA GLU A 240 19.86 -13.54 -20.95
C GLU A 240 20.44 -14.16 -22.24
N GLU A 241 21.08 -15.33 -22.12
CA GLU A 241 21.81 -15.96 -23.22
C GLU A 241 20.86 -16.34 -24.37
N GLY A 242 21.03 -15.67 -25.52
CA GLY A 242 20.16 -15.80 -26.69
C GLY A 242 19.17 -14.65 -26.92
N GLN A 243 19.05 -13.69 -26.01
CA GLN A 243 18.23 -12.48 -26.23
C GLN A 243 18.98 -11.43 -27.06
N THR A 244 18.28 -10.75 -27.98
CA THR A 244 18.84 -9.70 -28.85
C THR A 244 18.81 -8.30 -28.24
N SER A 245 18.09 -8.10 -27.14
CA SER A 245 17.87 -6.82 -26.47
C SER A 245 17.49 -7.06 -25.00
N PRO A 246 17.98 -6.26 -24.04
CA PRO A 246 17.65 -6.44 -22.63
C PRO A 246 16.15 -6.19 -22.39
N GLN A 247 15.55 -7.02 -21.52
CA GLN A 247 14.21 -6.77 -21.00
C GLN A 247 14.20 -5.49 -20.12
N VAL A 248 13.04 -4.83 -20.02
CA VAL A 248 12.91 -3.60 -19.24
C VAL A 248 11.65 -3.58 -18.37
N THR A 249 11.80 -3.20 -17.10
CA THR A 249 10.68 -2.89 -16.22
C THR A 249 10.45 -1.38 -16.17
N LYS A 250 9.20 -0.97 -16.36
CA LYS A 250 8.74 0.42 -16.14
C LYS A 250 8.41 0.58 -14.66
N PHE A 251 9.31 1.18 -13.88
CA PHE A 251 9.06 1.52 -12.48
C PHE A 251 8.31 2.84 -12.37
N LEU A 252 7.24 2.88 -11.58
CA LEU A 252 6.53 4.09 -11.20
C LEU A 252 6.18 4.02 -9.71
N ALA A 253 6.74 4.94 -8.93
CA ALA A 253 6.29 5.24 -7.58
C ALA A 253 5.41 6.49 -7.56
N LEU A 254 4.46 6.56 -6.63
CA LEU A 254 3.52 7.67 -6.46
C LEU A 254 3.60 8.30 -5.06
N ASP A 255 3.03 9.50 -4.92
CA ASP A 255 2.89 10.21 -3.65
C ASP A 255 1.62 9.74 -2.90
N LYS A 256 1.35 10.29 -1.71
CA LYS A 256 0.11 10.00 -0.96
C LYS A 256 -1.06 10.91 -1.34
N CYS A 257 -2.28 10.42 -1.14
CA CYS A 257 -3.54 11.13 -1.40
C CYS A 257 -3.67 12.43 -0.57
N LEU A 258 -3.12 13.53 -1.10
CA LEU A 258 -3.12 14.87 -0.50
C LEU A 258 -3.23 15.96 -1.57
N PRO A 259 -3.75 17.17 -1.23
CA PRO A 259 -3.88 18.27 -2.16
C PRO A 259 -2.56 18.64 -2.87
N ARG A 260 -2.64 18.77 -4.19
CA ARG A 260 -1.51 19.11 -5.09
C ARG A 260 -0.35 18.09 -5.08
N ARG A 261 -0.60 16.83 -4.70
CA ARG A 261 0.36 15.71 -4.83
C ARG A 261 0.07 14.83 -6.04
N GLU A 262 1.11 14.17 -6.55
CA GLU A 262 1.03 13.24 -7.67
C GLU A 262 0.80 11.81 -7.14
N PHE A 263 -0.40 11.56 -6.60
CA PHE A 263 -0.74 10.31 -5.90
C PHE A 263 -1.44 9.26 -6.75
N LEU A 264 -1.92 9.65 -7.93
CA LEU A 264 -2.74 8.82 -8.82
C LEU A 264 -2.22 8.98 -10.26
N GLN A 265 -2.14 7.87 -11.02
CA GLN A 265 -1.81 7.89 -12.44
C GLN A 265 -2.60 6.80 -13.19
N VAL A 266 -3.23 7.17 -14.31
CA VAL A 266 -3.93 6.22 -15.19
C VAL A 266 -2.98 5.76 -16.29
N LEU A 267 -3.00 4.46 -16.60
CA LEU A 267 -2.19 3.79 -17.59
C LEU A 267 -3.05 2.87 -18.47
N GLU A 268 -2.67 2.70 -19.73
CA GLU A 268 -3.22 1.66 -20.59
C GLU A 268 -2.36 0.39 -20.46
N LEU A 269 -2.96 -0.68 -19.95
CA LEU A 269 -2.32 -1.98 -19.68
C LEU A 269 -3.21 -3.10 -20.22
N GLY A 270 -2.63 -4.16 -20.80
CA GLY A 270 -3.38 -5.32 -21.29
C GLY A 270 -4.39 -5.01 -22.42
N PRO A 271 -5.22 -6.01 -22.81
CA PRO A 271 -6.21 -5.86 -23.90
C PRO A 271 -7.36 -4.92 -23.50
N SER A 272 -8.03 -4.31 -24.48
CA SER A 272 -9.30 -3.61 -24.24
C SER A 272 -10.42 -4.59 -23.90
N LEU A 273 -11.27 -4.26 -22.93
CA LEU A 273 -12.37 -5.12 -22.48
C LEU A 273 -13.71 -4.70 -23.09
N ASN A 274 -14.58 -5.69 -23.27
CA ASN A 274 -15.98 -5.50 -23.72
C ASN A 274 -17.00 -5.63 -22.56
N SER A 275 -16.50 -5.83 -21.33
CA SER A 275 -17.27 -6.01 -20.09
C SER A 275 -16.39 -5.64 -18.90
N PRO A 276 -16.96 -5.32 -17.72
CA PRO A 276 -16.17 -5.13 -16.50
C PRO A 276 -15.20 -6.30 -16.24
N PRO A 277 -13.98 -6.05 -15.76
CA PRO A 277 -13.02 -7.11 -15.48
C PRO A 277 -13.54 -8.04 -14.37
N LYS A 278 -13.28 -9.33 -14.54
CA LYS A 278 -13.34 -10.31 -13.45
C LYS A 278 -11.99 -10.38 -12.75
N LEU A 279 -12.04 -10.77 -11.47
CA LEU A 279 -10.87 -11.13 -10.68
C LEU A 279 -10.78 -12.66 -10.63
N GLU A 280 -9.62 -13.21 -10.99
CA GLU A 280 -9.37 -14.65 -11.13
C GLU A 280 -8.10 -15.05 -10.36
N TYR A 281 -8.07 -16.26 -9.80
CA TYR A 281 -6.88 -16.83 -9.18
C TYR A 281 -5.85 -17.24 -10.24
N ASP A 282 -4.57 -17.03 -9.96
CA ASP A 282 -3.47 -17.54 -10.78
C ASP A 282 -3.12 -19.00 -10.41
N ASP A 283 -3.19 -19.94 -11.36
CA ASP A 283 -3.03 -21.37 -11.06
C ASP A 283 -1.59 -21.78 -10.74
N GLU A 284 -0.59 -21.09 -11.32
CA GLU A 284 0.82 -21.28 -10.93
C GLU A 284 1.02 -20.89 -9.45
N TRP A 285 0.49 -19.74 -9.03
CA TRP A 285 0.53 -19.30 -7.64
C TRP A 285 -0.20 -20.26 -6.69
N LEU A 286 -1.40 -20.73 -7.04
CA LEU A 286 -2.10 -21.73 -6.20
C LEU A 286 -1.29 -23.02 -6.03
N ALA A 287 -0.61 -23.47 -7.09
CA ALA A 287 0.24 -24.65 -7.04
C ALA A 287 1.51 -24.42 -6.18
N ILE A 288 2.14 -23.25 -6.29
CA ILE A 288 3.26 -22.83 -5.42
C ILE A 288 2.82 -22.79 -3.94
N MET A 289 1.65 -22.21 -3.66
CA MET A 289 1.11 -22.12 -2.30
C MET A 289 0.95 -23.50 -1.66
N GLN A 290 0.39 -24.47 -2.39
CA GLN A 290 0.25 -25.85 -1.88
C GLN A 290 1.59 -26.56 -1.74
N ALA A 291 2.47 -26.47 -2.74
CA ALA A 291 3.80 -27.09 -2.70
C ALA A 291 4.65 -26.56 -1.53
N THR A 292 4.41 -25.32 -1.09
CA THR A 292 5.14 -24.64 -0.02
C THR A 292 4.35 -24.50 1.29
N ASP A 293 3.17 -25.11 1.46
CA ASP A 293 2.40 -24.92 2.71
C ASP A 293 3.08 -25.55 3.93
N HIS A 294 3.88 -26.60 3.71
CA HIS A 294 4.73 -27.21 4.74
C HIS A 294 5.81 -26.27 5.31
N LEU A 295 6.01 -25.09 4.70
CA LEU A 295 6.88 -24.01 5.19
C LEU A 295 6.10 -22.91 5.95
N THR A 296 4.77 -22.93 5.93
CA THR A 296 3.91 -21.98 6.65
C THR A 296 4.16 -22.07 8.16
N CYS A 297 4.55 -20.96 8.79
CA CYS A 297 4.87 -20.96 10.23
C CYS A 297 4.50 -19.68 10.96
N ALA A 298 4.13 -19.85 12.23
CA ALA A 298 3.84 -18.78 13.19
C ALA A 298 4.85 -18.78 14.36
N SER A 299 6.13 -18.63 14.02
CA SER A 299 7.24 -18.62 14.99
C SER A 299 7.94 -17.26 15.03
N PRO A 300 8.25 -16.69 16.21
CA PRO A 300 9.07 -15.48 16.34
C PRO A 300 10.58 -15.74 16.16
N HIS A 301 10.98 -16.99 15.94
CA HIS A 301 12.37 -17.37 15.67
C HIS A 301 12.66 -17.39 14.17
N ASN A 302 13.91 -17.09 13.81
CA ASN A 302 14.35 -17.08 12.42
C ASN A 302 14.26 -18.48 11.79
N GLN A 303 13.74 -18.51 10.57
CA GLN A 303 13.57 -19.65 9.69
C GLN A 303 14.00 -19.21 8.28
N LEU A 304 14.94 -19.96 7.71
CA LEU A 304 15.35 -19.77 6.32
C LEU A 304 14.47 -20.65 5.43
N PRO A 305 13.84 -20.11 4.37
CA PRO A 305 13.30 -20.94 3.30
C PRO A 305 14.41 -21.79 2.67
N PRO A 306 14.10 -22.97 2.11
CA PRO A 306 15.11 -23.84 1.53
C PRO A 306 15.63 -23.27 0.20
N ASP A 307 16.91 -23.48 -0.11
CA ASP A 307 17.53 -23.06 -1.39
C ASP A 307 16.97 -23.82 -2.61
N SER A 308 16.17 -24.86 -2.40
CA SER A 308 15.58 -25.68 -3.46
C SER A 308 14.47 -24.94 -4.20
N VAL A 309 14.57 -24.91 -5.53
CA VAL A 309 13.50 -24.42 -6.41
C VAL A 309 12.34 -25.42 -6.48
N VAL A 310 11.13 -24.94 -6.26
CA VAL A 310 9.87 -25.67 -6.44
C VAL A 310 9.59 -25.82 -7.94
N LYS A 311 9.38 -27.06 -8.39
CA LYS A 311 9.01 -27.35 -9.78
C LYS A 311 7.52 -27.66 -9.88
N ILE A 312 6.76 -26.66 -10.31
CA ILE A 312 5.35 -26.84 -10.66
C ILE A 312 5.25 -27.56 -12.01
N CYS A 313 4.40 -28.58 -12.10
CA CYS A 313 4.16 -29.31 -13.35
C CYS A 313 2.69 -29.21 -13.81
N ALA A 314 2.40 -29.71 -15.02
CA ALA A 314 1.05 -29.67 -15.58
C ALA A 314 0.01 -30.42 -14.70
N ASP A 315 0.43 -31.46 -13.98
CA ASP A 315 -0.45 -32.19 -13.07
C ASP A 315 -0.81 -31.35 -11.83
N ASP A 316 0.10 -30.51 -11.32
CA ASP A 316 -0.20 -29.57 -10.23
C ASP A 316 -1.18 -28.48 -10.66
N LEU A 317 -0.94 -27.89 -11.84
CA LEU A 317 -1.81 -26.88 -12.43
C LEU A 317 -3.21 -27.44 -12.76
N SER A 318 -3.30 -28.72 -13.11
CA SER A 318 -4.58 -29.42 -13.29
C SER A 318 -5.26 -29.67 -11.94
N ARG A 319 -4.50 -30.14 -10.95
CA ARG A 319 -4.98 -30.44 -9.60
C ARG A 319 -5.53 -29.22 -8.85
N VAL A 320 -4.97 -28.02 -9.02
CA VAL A 320 -5.57 -26.79 -8.47
C VAL A 320 -6.83 -26.35 -9.21
N ARG A 321 -6.86 -26.49 -10.54
CA ARG A 321 -8.08 -26.24 -11.34
C ARG A 321 -9.21 -27.19 -10.93
N ASP A 322 -8.93 -28.47 -10.71
CA ASP A 322 -9.91 -29.48 -10.29
C ASP A 322 -10.49 -29.18 -8.90
N LEU A 323 -9.65 -28.77 -7.93
CA LEU A 323 -10.11 -28.30 -6.62
C LEU A 323 -11.01 -27.07 -6.74
N LEU A 324 -10.74 -26.19 -7.72
CA LEU A 324 -11.58 -25.06 -8.08
C LEU A 324 -12.73 -25.40 -9.04
N SER A 325 -12.90 -26.67 -9.42
CA SER A 325 -13.96 -27.17 -10.32
C SER A 325 -13.90 -26.58 -11.73
N GLY A 326 -12.70 -26.18 -12.18
CA GLY A 326 -12.43 -25.58 -13.48
C GLY A 326 -12.64 -24.07 -13.56
N ASP A 327 -13.25 -23.45 -12.54
CA ASP A 327 -13.51 -22.01 -12.50
C ASP A 327 -12.51 -21.29 -11.59
N LEU A 328 -11.65 -20.46 -12.18
CA LEU A 328 -10.65 -19.66 -11.45
C LEU A 328 -11.22 -18.33 -10.94
N ALA A 329 -12.47 -17.96 -11.27
CA ALA A 329 -13.07 -16.71 -10.81
C ALA A 329 -13.18 -16.65 -9.28
N ILE A 330 -12.71 -15.55 -8.70
CA ILE A 330 -12.79 -15.34 -7.24
C ILE A 330 -14.25 -15.07 -6.86
N PRO A 331 -14.86 -15.87 -5.97
CA PRO A 331 -16.24 -15.66 -5.54
C PRO A 331 -16.42 -14.28 -4.89
N THR A 332 -17.37 -13.48 -5.37
CA THR A 332 -17.61 -12.09 -4.92
C THR A 332 -18.33 -11.98 -3.57
N SER A 333 -18.33 -13.05 -2.78
CA SER A 333 -19.08 -13.17 -1.52
C SER A 333 -18.33 -12.52 -0.34
N PHE A 334 -18.46 -11.21 -0.21
CA PHE A 334 -18.07 -10.48 1.01
C PHE A 334 -19.06 -10.73 2.15
N SER A 335 -18.56 -10.79 3.39
CA SER A 335 -19.36 -10.83 4.62
C SER A 335 -18.63 -10.14 5.77
N PRO A 336 -19.23 -9.19 6.51
CA PRO A 336 -18.62 -8.59 7.69
C PRO A 336 -18.27 -9.62 8.78
N THR A 337 -17.02 -9.63 9.21
CA THR A 337 -16.47 -10.43 10.31
C THR A 337 -16.62 -9.79 11.69
N VAL A 338 -16.80 -8.46 11.77
CA VAL A 338 -16.96 -7.69 13.02
C VAL A 338 -18.01 -6.59 12.87
N PRO A 339 -18.56 -6.05 13.98
CA PRO A 339 -19.39 -4.84 13.93
C PRO A 339 -18.64 -3.65 13.32
N PHE A 340 -19.32 -2.88 12.47
CA PHE A 340 -18.78 -1.68 11.83
C PHE A 340 -18.98 -0.42 12.68
N TYR A 341 -18.14 0.60 12.46
CA TYR A 341 -18.29 1.90 13.10
C TYR A 341 -19.60 2.58 12.73
N SER A 342 -20.27 3.15 13.74
CA SER A 342 -21.43 4.01 13.55
C SER A 342 -21.32 5.23 14.48
N PRO A 343 -21.26 6.47 13.94
CA PRO A 343 -21.23 7.69 14.74
C PRO A 343 -22.44 7.85 15.70
N LYS A 344 -23.53 7.12 15.46
CA LYS A 344 -24.74 7.12 16.30
C LYS A 344 -24.63 6.18 17.51
N ASN A 345 -23.73 5.20 17.46
CA ASN A 345 -23.53 4.18 18.49
C ASN A 345 -22.14 4.29 19.14
N ILE A 346 -21.65 5.53 19.34
CA ILE A 346 -20.48 5.79 20.19
C ILE A 346 -20.94 5.60 21.65
N GLU A 347 -21.00 4.34 22.09
CA GLU A 347 -21.18 4.02 23.50
C GLU A 347 -20.02 4.65 24.29
N GLY A 348 -20.32 5.46 25.32
CA GLY A 348 -19.32 6.09 26.20
C GLY A 348 -18.54 5.11 27.10
N GLY A 349 -18.47 3.84 26.72
CA GLY A 349 -17.62 2.82 27.32
C GLY A 349 -16.18 2.90 26.82
N LYS A 350 -15.31 2.06 27.36
CA LYS A 350 -13.94 1.89 26.85
C LYS A 350 -13.98 1.00 25.61
N ILE A 351 -13.28 1.42 24.55
CA ILE A 351 -13.04 0.59 23.35
C ILE A 351 -12.51 -0.78 23.83
N LYS A 352 -13.17 -1.85 23.40
CA LYS A 352 -12.79 -3.22 23.80
C LYS A 352 -11.44 -3.56 23.17
N PRO A 353 -10.51 -4.21 23.90
CA PRO A 353 -9.25 -4.67 23.30
C PRO A 353 -9.52 -5.62 22.13
N PRO A 354 -8.75 -5.52 21.02
CA PRO A 354 -8.92 -6.39 19.87
C PRO A 354 -8.55 -7.84 20.22
N VAL A 355 -9.27 -8.79 19.63
CA VAL A 355 -9.08 -10.24 19.77
C VAL A 355 -8.99 -10.88 18.38
N PRO A 356 -8.41 -12.10 18.22
CA PRO A 356 -8.31 -12.74 16.92
C PRO A 356 -9.70 -13.18 16.39
N ILE A 357 -9.98 -12.88 15.12
CA ILE A 357 -11.25 -13.19 14.45
C ILE A 357 -11.00 -14.12 13.24
N PRO A 358 -11.66 -15.27 13.11
CA PRO A 358 -11.52 -16.14 11.95
C PRO A 358 -12.28 -15.58 10.73
N SER A 359 -11.62 -15.51 9.56
CA SER A 359 -12.31 -15.16 8.29
C SER A 359 -13.00 -16.37 7.65
N PRO A 360 -14.30 -16.30 7.32
CA PRO A 360 -14.98 -17.32 6.53
C PRO A 360 -14.39 -17.52 5.13
N GLN A 361 -13.78 -16.48 4.56
CA GLN A 361 -13.11 -16.53 3.25
C GLN A 361 -11.83 -17.36 3.35
N THR A 362 -10.93 -17.01 4.26
CA THR A 362 -9.67 -17.73 4.52
C THR A 362 -9.93 -19.18 4.92
N ALA A 363 -10.87 -19.43 5.84
CA ALA A 363 -11.25 -20.79 6.25
C ALA A 363 -11.84 -21.64 5.10
N THR A 364 -12.42 -21.01 4.07
CA THR A 364 -12.93 -21.71 2.88
C THR A 364 -11.85 -21.93 1.83
N TYR A 365 -10.99 -20.94 1.60
CA TYR A 365 -9.81 -21.02 0.73
C TYR A 365 -8.86 -22.12 1.22
N CYS A 366 -8.46 -22.08 2.50
CA CYS A 366 -7.61 -23.08 3.14
C CYS A 366 -8.22 -24.49 3.08
N ARG A 367 -9.53 -24.64 3.31
CA ARG A 367 -10.22 -25.94 3.21
C ARG A 367 -10.27 -26.47 1.77
N ARG A 368 -10.46 -25.60 0.78
CA ARG A 368 -10.57 -26.00 -0.64
C ARG A 368 -9.21 -26.32 -1.26
N LEU A 369 -8.14 -25.70 -0.77
CA LEU A 369 -6.78 -25.89 -1.27
C LEU A 369 -5.89 -26.75 -0.36
N GLY A 370 -6.32 -27.11 0.85
CA GLY A 370 -5.50 -27.87 1.80
C GLY A 370 -4.30 -27.08 2.34
N LEU A 371 -4.52 -25.80 2.67
CA LEU A 371 -3.49 -24.89 3.20
C LEU A 371 -3.66 -24.65 4.71
N THR A 372 -2.58 -24.27 5.37
CA THR A 372 -2.50 -24.01 6.82
C THR A 372 -2.86 -22.56 7.13
N ASP A 373 -3.98 -22.31 7.81
CA ASP A 373 -4.32 -20.94 8.24
C ASP A 373 -3.33 -20.43 9.31
N VAL A 374 -2.39 -19.59 8.86
CA VAL A 374 -1.28 -19.08 9.68
C VAL A 374 -1.75 -18.14 10.79
N TYR A 375 -2.86 -17.43 10.62
CA TYR A 375 -3.39 -16.51 11.63
C TYR A 375 -4.06 -17.29 12.77
N ILE A 376 -4.82 -18.34 12.44
CA ILE A 376 -5.34 -19.30 13.41
C ILE A 376 -4.20 -19.99 14.16
N LEU A 377 -3.13 -20.38 13.45
CA LEU A 377 -1.93 -20.98 14.06
C LEU A 377 -1.21 -20.01 15.02
N ALA A 378 -1.09 -18.72 14.66
CA ALA A 378 -0.50 -17.69 15.51
C ALA A 378 -1.30 -17.47 16.80
N ALA A 379 -2.62 -17.28 16.68
CA ALA A 379 -3.52 -17.11 17.81
C ALA A 379 -3.49 -18.32 18.76
N ALA A 380 -3.53 -19.54 18.21
CA ALA A 380 -3.42 -20.76 19.01
C ALA A 380 -2.09 -20.87 19.76
N ARG A 381 -0.96 -20.56 19.11
CA ARG A 381 0.38 -20.57 19.74
C ARG A 381 0.56 -19.48 20.79
N ALA A 382 -0.12 -18.35 20.66
CA ALA A 382 -0.17 -17.30 21.67
C ALA A 382 -1.19 -17.58 22.82
N GLY A 383 -1.81 -18.76 22.84
CA GLY A 383 -2.82 -19.13 23.84
C GLY A 383 -4.06 -18.24 23.80
N ARG A 384 -4.39 -17.65 22.65
CA ARG A 384 -5.56 -16.79 22.47
C ARG A 384 -6.76 -17.63 22.04
N GLY A 385 -7.85 -17.52 22.79
CA GLY A 385 -9.15 -17.95 22.32
C GLY A 385 -9.65 -17.01 21.22
N PHE A 386 -10.26 -17.57 20.18
CA PHE A 386 -11.03 -16.80 19.22
C PHE A 386 -12.30 -16.26 19.88
N ALA A 387 -12.81 -15.12 19.40
CA ALA A 387 -14.19 -14.76 19.68
C ALA A 387 -15.13 -15.85 19.13
N GLU A 388 -16.27 -16.09 19.78
CA GLU A 388 -17.29 -17.00 19.25
C GLU A 388 -17.87 -16.43 17.95
N ALA A 389 -17.29 -16.83 16.81
CA ALA A 389 -17.94 -16.71 15.52
C ALA A 389 -19.25 -17.52 15.57
N SER A 390 -20.36 -16.93 15.11
CA SER A 390 -21.73 -17.45 15.29
C SER A 390 -22.08 -18.75 14.55
N ASN A 391 -21.08 -19.56 14.17
CA ASN A 391 -21.20 -20.91 13.61
C ASN A 391 -20.08 -21.79 14.19
N SER A 392 -20.40 -22.57 15.22
CA SER A 392 -19.43 -23.42 15.92
C SER A 392 -19.22 -24.77 15.21
N SER A 393 -18.10 -24.91 14.47
CA SER A 393 -17.71 -26.20 13.88
C SER A 393 -16.22 -26.37 13.48
N LEU A 394 -15.32 -25.41 13.77
CA LEU A 394 -13.99 -25.35 13.12
C LEU A 394 -12.77 -25.49 14.04
N ILE A 395 -12.93 -25.77 15.33
CA ILE A 395 -11.77 -25.94 16.24
C ILE A 395 -11.25 -27.38 16.16
N VAL A 396 -10.04 -27.54 15.60
CA VAL A 396 -9.26 -28.78 15.65
C VAL A 396 -8.25 -28.69 16.79
N ASN A 397 -8.18 -29.72 17.63
CA ASN A 397 -7.29 -29.73 18.80
C ASN A 397 -5.80 -29.80 18.39
N LEU A 398 -5.01 -28.82 18.84
CA LEU A 398 -3.56 -29.00 19.04
C LEU A 398 -3.28 -28.97 20.55
N SER A 399 -2.55 -29.97 21.03
CA SER A 399 -2.25 -30.15 22.46
C SER A 399 -1.07 -29.30 22.93
N SER A 400 -1.15 -28.83 24.18
CA SER A 400 -0.19 -27.92 24.81
C SER A 400 1.24 -28.46 24.92
N ALA A 401 2.21 -27.53 24.90
CA ALA A 401 3.56 -27.68 25.42
C ALA A 401 3.93 -26.39 26.18
N ASP A 402 4.81 -26.49 27.18
CA ASP A 402 4.88 -25.52 28.28
C ASP A 402 5.51 -24.16 27.95
N ILE A 403 5.06 -23.13 28.68
CA ILE A 403 5.66 -21.79 28.71
C ILE A 403 5.97 -21.42 30.16
N SER A 404 7.24 -21.11 30.45
CA SER A 404 7.64 -20.49 31.72
C SER A 404 8.79 -19.50 31.49
N GLY A 405 8.56 -18.22 31.75
CA GLY A 405 9.58 -17.17 31.60
C GLY A 405 8.95 -15.78 31.73
N ASN A 406 9.09 -15.15 32.89
CA ASN A 406 8.57 -13.82 33.15
C ASN A 406 9.69 -12.92 33.71
N SER A 407 9.92 -11.78 33.06
CA SER A 407 10.73 -10.69 33.61
C SER A 407 10.14 -9.35 33.18
N SER A 408 10.02 -8.44 34.14
CA SER A 408 9.41 -7.12 33.97
C SER A 408 10.46 -6.03 33.74
N LEU A 409 10.24 -5.13 32.79
CA LEU A 409 10.91 -3.84 32.71
C LEU A 409 9.87 -2.71 32.62
N ASN A 410 10.21 -1.55 33.18
CA ASN A 410 9.29 -0.43 33.39
C ASN A 410 9.37 0.55 32.19
N PRO A 411 8.24 1.03 31.64
CA PRO A 411 8.26 1.88 30.45
C PRO A 411 8.31 3.37 30.82
N ASP A 412 9.35 4.08 30.37
CA ASP A 412 9.32 5.53 30.12
C ASP A 412 10.64 5.97 29.42
N GLU A 413 10.62 5.97 28.08
CA GLU A 413 11.33 6.90 27.17
C GLU A 413 11.16 6.40 25.72
N ILE A 414 10.65 7.24 24.82
CA ILE A 414 10.54 6.96 23.38
C ILE A 414 11.03 8.21 22.64
N LEU A 415 12.15 8.08 21.93
CA LEU A 415 12.60 9.04 20.93
C LEU A 415 12.09 8.59 19.54
N LEU A 416 11.93 9.57 18.64
CA LEU A 416 11.53 9.37 17.25
C LEU A 416 12.62 9.94 16.37
N ASP A 417 13.68 9.16 16.17
CA ASP A 417 14.78 9.45 15.25
C ASP A 417 14.93 8.24 14.29
N ASP A 418 14.27 8.28 13.14
CA ASP A 418 14.51 7.35 12.02
C ASP A 418 15.74 7.87 11.22
N ASP A 419 16.95 7.81 11.79
CA ASP A 419 18.19 8.23 11.13
C ASP A 419 19.46 7.56 11.73
N ASP A 420 19.42 6.23 11.92
CA ASP A 420 20.54 5.43 12.46
C ASP A 420 21.72 5.32 11.47
N THR A 421 22.62 6.32 11.49
CA THR A 421 23.93 6.24 10.83
C THR A 421 24.93 5.48 11.69
N ASP A 422 24.81 4.15 11.75
CA ASP A 422 25.82 3.29 12.40
C ASP A 422 27.14 3.30 11.62
N GLY A 423 28.16 3.88 12.24
CA GLY A 423 29.55 3.69 11.86
C GLY A 423 30.28 2.93 12.97
N ASP A 424 30.59 1.66 12.72
CA ASP A 424 31.52 0.89 13.56
C ASP A 424 32.85 0.61 12.84
N GLY A 425 33.90 0.43 13.63
CA GLY A 425 35.26 0.21 13.17
C GLY A 425 35.56 -1.23 12.76
N SER A 426 36.70 -1.42 12.12
CA SER A 426 37.19 -2.74 11.73
C SER A 426 37.62 -3.57 12.95
N ALA A 427 36.84 -4.59 13.28
CA ALA A 427 37.34 -5.84 13.84
C ALA A 427 37.43 -6.86 12.71
N ALA A 428 38.62 -7.41 12.47
CA ALA A 428 38.85 -8.45 11.46
C ALA A 428 39.04 -9.79 12.17
N ASP A 429 38.31 -10.81 11.72
CA ASP A 429 38.60 -12.21 12.02
C ASP A 429 39.04 -12.92 10.73
N GLU A 430 40.12 -13.68 10.84
CA GLU A 430 40.66 -14.50 9.75
C GLU A 430 39.85 -15.80 9.61
N ILE A 431 39.58 -16.24 8.38
CA ILE A 431 39.16 -17.62 8.11
C ILE A 431 40.19 -18.25 7.18
N ASP A 432 40.76 -19.35 7.66
CA ASP A 432 41.92 -20.01 7.06
C ASP A 432 41.57 -20.71 5.72
N GLY A 433 42.55 -20.85 4.85
CA GLY A 433 42.35 -21.26 3.47
C GLY A 433 42.26 -22.76 3.26
N ILE A 434 41.48 -23.19 2.25
CA ILE A 434 41.67 -24.49 1.59
C ILE A 434 42.07 -24.23 0.13
N CYS A 435 43.21 -24.78 -0.25
CA CYS A 435 43.86 -24.55 -1.53
C CYS A 435 43.34 -25.49 -2.63
N LEU A 436 43.12 -24.94 -3.83
CA LEU A 436 43.16 -25.68 -5.09
C LEU A 436 44.13 -24.93 -6.02
N THR A 437 44.98 -25.67 -6.75
CA THR A 437 46.21 -25.13 -7.34
C THR A 437 46.17 -24.93 -8.86
N ASP A 438 47.17 -24.17 -9.31
CA ASP A 438 47.86 -24.26 -10.61
C ASP A 438 47.34 -23.54 -11.87
N THR A 439 48.16 -22.56 -12.26
CA THR A 439 48.57 -22.22 -13.65
C THR A 439 47.57 -21.52 -14.59
N SER A 440 47.97 -20.55 -15.44
CA SER A 440 49.26 -19.81 -15.59
C SER A 440 49.09 -18.64 -16.57
N ASP A 441 49.85 -17.54 -16.37
CA ASP A 441 50.35 -16.58 -17.40
C ASP A 441 49.34 -15.82 -18.33
N SER A 442 49.61 -14.59 -18.82
CA SER A 442 50.64 -13.58 -18.52
C SER A 442 50.31 -12.19 -19.16
N ALA A 443 51.06 -11.16 -18.76
CA ALA A 443 51.51 -9.99 -19.56
C ALA A 443 50.52 -8.91 -20.14
N LEU A 444 50.51 -7.75 -19.46
CA LEU A 444 50.88 -6.40 -19.96
C LEU A 444 50.14 -5.66 -21.11
N ASN A 445 49.49 -4.54 -20.72
CA ASN A 445 49.60 -3.16 -21.26
C ASN A 445 49.75 -2.87 -22.78
N VAL A 446 48.74 -2.20 -23.37
CA VAL A 446 48.91 -1.16 -24.43
C VAL A 446 47.94 0.02 -24.17
N LEU A 447 48.24 1.21 -24.70
CA LEU A 447 47.60 2.51 -24.41
C LEU A 447 46.68 3.05 -25.53
N ARG A 448 45.61 3.75 -25.09
CA ARG A 448 45.00 4.98 -25.67
C ARG A 448 44.10 4.95 -26.94
N SER A 449 42.82 5.30 -26.68
CA SER A 449 42.04 6.35 -27.37
C SER A 449 41.31 5.96 -28.71
N PRO A 450 40.38 6.77 -29.26
CA PRO A 450 38.96 6.62 -28.88
C PRO A 450 37.91 6.76 -30.03
N MET A 451 36.62 6.54 -29.68
CA MET A 451 35.42 6.94 -30.45
C MET A 451 35.16 6.16 -31.78
N PRO A 452 33.92 6.14 -32.35
CA PRO A 452 32.79 7.07 -32.18
C PRO A 452 31.50 6.51 -31.54
N LEU A 453 30.60 7.45 -31.20
CA LEU A 453 29.22 7.17 -30.79
C LEU A 453 28.40 6.59 -31.96
N HIS A 454 27.39 5.80 -31.64
CA HIS A 454 26.18 5.72 -32.44
C HIS A 454 24.95 5.99 -31.57
N ASN A 455 24.18 7.02 -31.89
CA ASN A 455 22.95 7.34 -31.15
C ASN A 455 21.85 6.33 -31.49
N SER A 456 21.10 5.93 -30.46
CA SER A 456 19.82 5.21 -30.59
C SER A 456 18.96 5.55 -29.37
N THR A 457 18.26 6.67 -29.44
CA THR A 457 17.47 7.23 -28.34
C THR A 457 16.05 6.61 -28.31
N PRO A 458 15.63 5.95 -27.22
CA PRO A 458 14.25 5.48 -27.04
C PRO A 458 13.32 6.64 -26.65
N SER A 459 13.19 7.64 -27.53
CA SER A 459 12.58 8.95 -27.21
C SER A 459 11.05 8.95 -27.16
N GLU A 460 10.38 7.95 -27.72
CA GLU A 460 8.91 7.93 -27.85
C GLU A 460 8.20 7.25 -26.67
N VAL A 461 8.92 6.44 -25.87
CA VAL A 461 8.36 5.82 -24.66
C VAL A 461 8.27 6.84 -23.51
N PHE A 462 9.15 7.85 -23.49
CA PHE A 462 9.29 8.76 -22.35
C PHE A 462 8.20 9.86 -22.30
N SER A 463 7.60 10.20 -23.44
CA SER A 463 6.54 11.21 -23.54
C SER A 463 5.25 10.77 -22.84
N SER A 464 4.87 9.49 -22.92
CA SER A 464 3.66 8.96 -22.28
C SER A 464 3.68 9.04 -20.74
N PHE A 465 4.87 9.16 -20.13
CA PHE A 465 5.01 9.27 -18.67
C PHE A 465 4.91 10.71 -18.13
N LEU A 466 4.97 11.72 -19.01
CA LEU A 466 5.19 13.12 -18.60
C LEU A 466 4.17 14.15 -19.16
N SER A 467 3.25 13.76 -20.03
CA SER A 467 2.22 14.67 -20.55
C SER A 467 1.22 15.12 -19.47
N PRO A 468 1.11 16.42 -19.15
CA PRO A 468 0.01 16.95 -18.36
C PRO A 468 -1.26 17.05 -19.23
N ALA A 469 -2.44 17.00 -18.62
CA ALA A 469 -3.69 17.31 -19.32
C ALA A 469 -3.70 18.78 -19.82
N PRO A 470 -4.20 19.06 -21.03
CA PRO A 470 -4.17 20.40 -21.62
C PRO A 470 -5.19 21.33 -20.94
N SER A 471 -4.71 22.19 -20.03
CA SER A 471 -5.54 23.20 -19.36
C SER A 471 -6.00 24.29 -20.34
N ARG A 472 -7.26 24.23 -20.77
CA ARG A 472 -7.95 25.33 -21.45
C ARG A 472 -8.84 26.09 -20.48
N SER A 473 -8.41 27.29 -20.09
CA SER A 473 -9.26 28.26 -19.41
C SER A 473 -10.30 28.87 -20.39
N PRO A 474 -11.59 28.92 -20.05
CA PRO A 474 -12.58 29.62 -20.85
C PRO A 474 -12.56 31.13 -20.55
N SER A 475 -12.01 31.93 -21.46
CA SER A 475 -12.17 33.39 -21.44
C SER A 475 -13.47 33.78 -22.15
N PHE A 476 -14.51 34.12 -21.39
CA PHE A 476 -15.71 34.77 -21.93
C PHE A 476 -15.70 36.26 -21.55
N LEU A 477 -15.83 37.11 -22.58
CA LEU A 477 -16.34 38.46 -22.46
C LEU A 477 -17.54 38.61 -23.39
N ASP A 478 -18.45 39.48 -22.97
CA ASP A 478 -19.74 39.75 -23.57
C ASP A 478 -19.62 40.64 -24.82
N ASP A 479 -20.40 40.33 -25.87
CA ASP A 479 -21.17 41.34 -26.61
C ASP A 479 -22.32 40.67 -27.38
N SER A 480 -23.18 41.49 -27.99
CA SER A 480 -24.61 41.24 -28.14
C SER A 480 -25.16 41.57 -29.54
N ALA A 481 -26.49 41.47 -29.66
CA ALA A 481 -27.36 42.07 -30.70
C ALA A 481 -27.61 41.33 -32.04
N GLN A 482 -28.90 40.97 -32.22
CA GLN A 482 -29.76 41.29 -33.39
C GLN A 482 -29.40 40.66 -34.77
N SER A 483 -30.25 39.90 -35.49
CA SER A 483 -31.72 39.90 -35.56
C SER A 483 -32.26 38.98 -36.69
N ASN A 484 -33.58 38.78 -36.71
CA ASN A 484 -34.47 38.61 -37.88
C ASN A 484 -34.48 37.32 -38.74
N ASN A 485 -35.65 36.64 -38.64
CA ASN A 485 -36.58 36.27 -39.73
C ASN A 485 -36.81 34.79 -40.14
N ALA A 486 -38.07 34.39 -39.88
CA ALA A 486 -39.04 33.86 -40.87
C ALA A 486 -39.26 32.33 -41.05
N PHE A 487 -40.18 31.83 -40.21
CA PHE A 487 -41.50 31.28 -40.61
C PHE A 487 -41.68 29.83 -41.11
N THR A 488 -42.92 29.36 -40.90
CA THR A 488 -43.56 28.08 -41.32
C THR A 488 -43.09 26.77 -40.67
N SER A 489 -43.94 25.75 -40.46
CA SER A 489 -45.24 25.68 -39.75
C SER A 489 -45.80 24.24 -39.75
N CYS A 490 -46.72 23.94 -38.83
CA CYS A 490 -47.49 22.69 -38.65
C CYS A 490 -46.71 21.46 -38.11
N GLY A 491 -47.29 20.63 -37.23
CA GLY A 491 -48.56 20.82 -36.51
C GLY A 491 -48.91 19.70 -35.51
N SER A 492 -49.25 20.08 -34.28
CA SER A 492 -49.93 19.23 -33.27
C SER A 492 -51.47 19.25 -33.48
N PRO A 493 -52.33 18.50 -32.75
CA PRO A 493 -52.69 18.87 -31.35
C PRO A 493 -53.23 17.75 -30.40
N VAL A 494 -53.55 18.14 -29.15
CA VAL A 494 -54.37 17.48 -28.07
C VAL A 494 -53.99 16.08 -27.56
N SER A 495 -54.17 15.67 -26.28
CA SER A 495 -54.74 16.24 -25.02
C SER A 495 -53.84 15.83 -23.81
N ARG A 496 -53.70 16.52 -22.66
CA ARG A 496 -54.66 17.12 -21.67
C ARG A 496 -55.46 16.08 -20.86
N ASP A 497 -55.71 16.19 -19.54
CA ASP A 497 -55.54 17.22 -18.47
C ASP A 497 -55.23 16.51 -17.11
N LEU A 498 -54.48 17.02 -16.12
CA LEU A 498 -54.63 18.10 -15.09
C LEU A 498 -55.49 17.78 -13.82
N ASP A 499 -54.94 18.23 -12.67
CA ASP A 499 -55.52 18.74 -11.38
C ASP A 499 -54.64 18.28 -10.18
N GLU A 500 -54.07 19.06 -9.25
CA GLU A 500 -54.17 20.44 -8.67
C GLU A 500 -54.84 20.59 -7.27
N THR A 501 -54.61 21.75 -6.60
CA THR A 501 -54.90 22.18 -5.19
C THR A 501 -53.92 21.64 -4.11
N GLU A 502 -53.19 22.44 -3.29
CA GLU A 502 -53.48 23.57 -2.34
C GLU A 502 -53.89 23.05 -0.93
N ASP A 503 -53.59 23.61 0.27
CA ASP A 503 -53.22 24.92 0.88
C ASP A 503 -52.17 24.72 2.04
N LEU A 504 -51.62 25.65 2.88
CA LEU A 504 -51.19 27.09 2.87
C LEU A 504 -50.39 27.41 4.19
N MET A 505 -49.47 28.41 4.17
CA MET A 505 -49.08 29.37 5.28
C MET A 505 -48.44 28.83 6.61
N GLU A 506 -47.72 29.58 7.47
CA GLU A 506 -47.23 31.00 7.48
C GLU A 506 -45.89 31.22 8.27
N SER A 507 -45.50 32.48 8.49
CA SER A 507 -44.27 33.07 9.11
C SER A 507 -44.07 32.81 10.64
N GLU A 508 -42.96 33.16 11.34
CA GLU A 508 -42.24 34.46 11.47
C GLU A 508 -40.78 34.38 12.03
N GLU A 509 -40.05 35.49 11.86
CA GLU A 509 -38.88 36.02 12.61
C GLU A 509 -39.13 37.55 12.84
N PRO A 510 -38.38 38.35 13.65
CA PRO A 510 -37.03 38.15 14.25
C PRO A 510 -36.93 38.64 15.75
N ASP A 511 -35.72 38.87 16.28
CA ASP A 511 -35.23 40.22 16.73
C ASP A 511 -33.73 40.23 17.16
N GLN A 512 -33.12 41.41 17.29
CA GLN A 512 -31.73 41.68 17.68
C GLN A 512 -31.61 42.29 19.09
N THR A 513 -30.43 42.20 19.75
CA THR A 513 -29.97 43.30 20.63
C THR A 513 -28.44 43.32 20.86
N LYS A 514 -27.93 44.33 21.60
CA LYS A 514 -26.53 44.83 21.57
C LYS A 514 -25.90 44.92 22.97
N SER A 515 -24.63 45.40 23.00
CA SER A 515 -23.82 45.91 24.15
C SER A 515 -22.77 44.90 24.65
N SER A 516 -21.45 45.13 24.74
CA SER A 516 -20.53 46.30 24.87
C SER A 516 -19.98 46.52 26.29
N ALA A 517 -18.72 46.96 26.37
CA ALA A 517 -17.97 47.51 27.54
C ALA A 517 -17.56 46.53 28.68
N GLU A 518 -16.51 46.76 29.48
CA GLU A 518 -15.17 47.36 29.26
C GLU A 518 -14.24 47.16 30.49
N LEU A 519 -12.94 47.50 30.37
CA LEU A 519 -11.98 47.98 31.40
C LEU A 519 -11.47 47.07 32.57
N GLY A 520 -10.13 47.09 32.74
CA GLY A 520 -9.43 47.07 34.05
C GLY A 520 -8.70 45.76 34.44
N GLY A 521 -7.45 45.77 34.94
CA GLY A 521 -6.43 46.85 34.96
C GLY A 521 -5.41 46.76 36.12
N SER A 522 -4.11 47.02 35.83
CA SER A 522 -3.00 47.28 36.78
C SER A 522 -2.48 46.12 37.65
N GLY A 523 -1.18 46.17 38.05
CA GLY A 523 -0.65 45.25 39.10
C GLY A 523 0.85 44.87 39.11
N GLY A 524 1.78 45.58 38.47
CA GLY A 524 3.20 45.16 38.42
C GLY A 524 4.12 45.69 39.53
N LYS A 525 5.20 44.95 39.86
CA LYS A 525 6.44 45.51 40.47
C LYS A 525 7.70 44.64 40.21
N ARG A 526 8.86 45.30 40.21
CA ARG A 526 10.23 44.76 39.96
C ARG A 526 11.10 44.83 41.23
N VAL A 527 12.39 44.43 41.08
CA VAL A 527 13.61 44.64 41.92
C VAL A 527 14.01 43.35 42.67
N GLY A 528 15.28 42.89 42.66
CA GLY A 528 16.54 43.34 42.00
C GLY A 528 17.52 42.14 41.87
N VAL A 529 18.55 42.14 41.00
CA VAL A 529 19.94 42.64 41.24
C VAL A 529 20.53 42.03 42.52
N SER A 530 21.65 41.29 42.55
CA SER A 530 22.95 41.37 41.81
C SER A 530 23.65 39.96 41.70
N ASP A 531 24.77 39.66 41.01
CA ASP A 531 25.61 40.33 39.97
C ASP A 531 26.37 39.25 39.10
N GLU A 532 27.71 39.24 38.96
CA GLU A 532 28.49 38.56 37.90
C GLU A 532 29.52 37.50 38.38
N CYS A 533 29.88 36.53 37.50
CA CYS A 533 31.28 36.26 37.11
C CYS A 533 31.37 35.47 35.77
N SER A 534 32.58 35.38 35.19
CA SER A 534 32.84 35.14 33.76
C SER A 534 32.95 33.66 33.31
N GLY A 535 32.74 33.43 32.00
CA GLY A 535 33.00 32.18 31.29
C GLY A 535 32.73 32.34 29.78
N GLU A 536 33.64 31.87 28.91
CA GLU A 536 33.64 32.25 27.49
C GLU A 536 32.72 31.42 26.57
N ARG A 537 32.45 31.98 25.38
CA ARG A 537 31.32 31.61 24.51
C ARG A 537 31.67 30.43 23.58
N LYS A 538 30.81 29.40 23.57
CA LYS A 538 30.60 28.52 22.40
C LYS A 538 29.15 28.61 21.95
N ILE A 539 28.93 28.89 20.67
CA ILE A 539 27.60 29.20 20.11
C ILE A 539 26.86 27.89 19.81
N LYS A 540 25.95 27.46 20.69
CA LYS A 540 24.86 26.55 20.30
C LYS A 540 23.79 27.36 19.55
N ARG A 541 23.67 27.15 18.24
CA ARG A 541 22.50 27.64 17.48
C ARG A 541 21.26 26.82 17.88
N ARG A 542 20.13 27.51 18.00
CA ARG A 542 18.82 26.91 18.28
C ARG A 542 18.22 26.44 16.95
N ASN A 543 17.50 25.31 16.97
CA ASN A 543 16.47 24.94 16.00
C ASN A 543 15.52 23.94 16.66
N ARG A 544 14.77 24.42 17.65
CA ARG A 544 13.61 23.75 18.25
C ARG A 544 12.49 24.77 18.15
N ASP A 545 11.72 24.73 17.04
CA ASP A 545 10.44 25.44 16.80
C ASP A 545 9.98 25.22 15.33
N ILE A 546 9.59 23.99 14.94
CA ILE A 546 8.85 23.73 13.67
C ILE A 546 7.80 22.60 13.84
N TYR A 547 7.01 22.60 14.92
CA TYR A 547 5.81 21.74 15.06
C TYR A 547 4.72 22.38 15.94
N ALA A 548 4.41 23.67 15.70
CA ALA A 548 3.24 24.34 16.26
C ALA A 548 2.86 25.55 15.38
N SER A 549 1.56 25.72 15.11
CA SER A 549 0.95 26.83 14.34
C SER A 549 1.36 26.93 12.86
N GLN A 550 0.52 27.40 11.92
CA GLN A 550 -0.91 27.74 12.00
C GLN A 550 -1.56 27.66 10.61
N ASP A 551 -2.88 27.49 10.56
CA ASP A 551 -3.69 27.79 9.37
C ASP A 551 -3.76 29.31 9.14
N CYS A 552 -3.70 29.72 7.87
CA CYS A 552 -4.06 31.06 7.38
C CYS A 552 -4.61 30.93 5.95
N ASP A 553 -5.89 31.25 5.78
CA ASP A 553 -6.66 31.62 4.57
C ASP A 553 -6.15 31.16 3.17
#